data_AF-A0A0Q5N4T0-F1
#
_entry.id   AF-A0A0Q5N4T0-F1
#
_cell.length_a   1.000
_cell.length_b   1.000
_cell.length_c   1.000
_cell.angle_alpha   90.00
_cell.angle_beta   90.00
_cell.angle_gamma   90.00
#
_symmetry.space_group_name_H-M   'P 1'
#
loop_
_entity.id
_entity.type
_entity.pdbx_description
1 polymer ?
#
loop_
_entity_poly.entity_id
_entity_poly.type
_entity_poly.pdbx_seq_one_letter_code
_entity_poly.pdbx_strand_id
1 'polypeptide(L)' 'MNQIHLQTLQELVMRIEMLRTYEPKNIENILDVLRSSPQLQTPKTKLILSHSLTKKNWINLKYNIIDDMVLKMGDFTD' A
#
# COMPACT_ATOMS: atom_id res chain seq x y z
N MET A 1 19.09 -6.60 -0.81
CA MET A 1 17.66 -6.91 -1.10
C MET A 1 16.72 -6.07 -0.23
N ASN A 2 16.90 -6.01 1.09
CA ASN A 2 16.02 -5.22 1.99
C ASN A 2 15.93 -3.73 1.62
N GLN A 3 17.02 -3.12 1.18
CA GLN A 3 17.03 -1.70 0.79
C GLN A 3 16.12 -1.38 -0.41
N ILE A 4 16.00 -2.29 -1.38
CA ILE A 4 15.11 -2.12 -2.55
C ILE A 4 13.64 -2.22 -2.11
N HIS A 5 13.33 -3.17 -1.22
CA HIS A 5 11.99 -3.34 -0.67
C HIS A 5 11.58 -2.15 0.20
N LEU A 6 12.50 -1.64 1.02
CA LEU A 6 12.29 -0.45 1.84
C LEU A 6 12.01 0.78 0.98
N GLN A 7 12.81 1.01 -0.08
CA GLN A 7 12.57 2.10 -1.03
C GLN A 7 11.20 1.96 -1.72
N THR A 8 10.84 0.75 -2.13
CA THR A 8 9.53 0.50 -2.76
C THR A 8 8.38 0.82 -1.81
N LEU A 9 8.47 0.44 -0.54
CA LEU A 9 7.46 0.77 0.47
C LEU A 9 7.37 2.28 0.71
N GLN A 10 8.51 2.98 0.82
CA GLN A 10 8.55 4.44 0.98
C GLN A 10 7.89 5.17 -0.20
N GLU A 11 8.19 4.75 -1.43
CA GLU A 11 7.57 5.30 -2.64
C GLU A 11 6.06 5.05 -2.67
N LEU A 12 5.60 3.86 -2.26
CA LEU A 12 4.18 3.54 -2.21
C LEU A 12 3.44 4.41 -1.18
N VAL A 13 3.98 4.55 0.03
CA VAL A 13 3.40 5.43 1.05
C VAL A 13 3.29 6.86 0.54
N MET A 14 4.38 7.41 -0.02
CA MET A 14 4.38 8.77 -0.57
C MET A 14 3.31 8.94 -1.67
N ARG A 15 3.22 7.99 -2.61
CA ARG A 15 2.21 8.02 -3.69
C ARG A 15 0.78 7.97 -3.13
N ILE A 16 0.52 7.13 -2.13
CA ILE A 16 -0.79 7.03 -1.48
C ILE A 16 -1.14 8.33 -0.76
N GLU A 17 -0.19 8.91 -0.02
CA GLU A 17 -0.39 10.15 0.72
C GLU A 17 -0.80 11.31 -0.20
N MET A 18 -0.15 11.43 -1.36
CA MET A 18 -0.45 12.46 -2.37
C MET A 18 -1.87 12.38 -2.95
N LEU A 19 -2.54 11.22 -2.87
CA LEU A 19 -3.92 11.07 -3.34
C LEU A 19 -4.90 11.76 -2.37
N ARG A 20 -5.24 13.02 -2.68
CA ARG A 20 -6.20 13.82 -1.91
C ARG A 20 -7.66 13.48 -2.18
N THR A 21 -7.93 12.89 -3.35
CA THR A 21 -9.28 12.55 -3.83
C THR A 21 -9.32 11.09 -4.29
N TYR A 22 -10.53 10.58 -4.53
CA TYR A 22 -10.69 9.23 -5.06
C TYR A 22 -10.35 9.19 -6.55
N GLU A 23 -9.21 8.58 -6.89
CA GLU A 23 -8.72 8.42 -8.26
C GLU A 23 -8.50 6.93 -8.56
N PRO A 24 -9.52 6.21 -9.07
CA PRO A 24 -9.50 4.75 -9.12
C PRO A 24 -8.31 4.18 -9.90
N LYS A 25 -7.86 4.84 -10.98
CA LYS A 25 -6.68 4.41 -11.74
C LYS A 25 -5.38 4.51 -10.94
N ASN A 26 -5.21 5.60 -10.18
CA ASN A 26 -4.00 5.80 -9.38
C ASN A 26 -3.96 4.84 -8.20
N ILE A 27 -5.12 4.56 -7.63
CA ILE A 27 -5.29 3.58 -6.57
C ILE A 27 -4.99 2.17 -7.09
N GLU A 28 -5.54 1.79 -8.25
CA GLU A 28 -5.29 0.47 -8.84
C GLU A 28 -3.81 0.26 -9.14
N ASN A 29 -3.13 1.28 -9.68
CA ASN A 29 -1.68 1.25 -9.90
C ASN A 29 -0.88 0.97 -8.60
N ILE A 30 -1.32 1.49 -7.46
CA ILE A 30 -0.66 1.23 -6.17
C ILE A 30 -0.92 -0.22 -5.74
N LEU A 31 -2.15 -0.70 -5.89
CA LEU A 31 -2.51 -2.07 -5.55
C LEU A 31 -1.79 -3.09 -6.45
N ASP A 32 -1.57 -2.77 -7.72
CA ASP A 32 -0.85 -3.64 -8.64
C ASP A 32 0.63 -3.82 -8.24
N VAL A 33 1.28 -2.77 -7.74
CA VAL A 33 2.65 -2.89 -7.19
C VAL A 33 2.65 -3.83 -5.98
N LEU A 34 1.64 -3.71 -5.09
CA LEU A 34 1.50 -4.62 -3.95
C LEU A 34 1.22 -6.06 -4.39
N ARG A 35 0.37 -6.29 -5.39
CA ARG A 35 0.06 -7.63 -5.93
C ARG A 35 1.29 -8.29 -6.55
N SER A 36 2.08 -7.51 -7.28
CA SER A 36 3.31 -7.97 -7.95
C SER A 36 4.51 -8.13 -7.02
N SER A 37 4.41 -7.68 -5.76
CA SER A 37 5.49 -7.75 -4.78
C SER A 37 5.08 -8.56 -3.52
N PRO A 38 5.00 -9.91 -3.59
CA PRO A 38 4.56 -10.76 -2.48
C PRO A 38 5.31 -10.54 -1.16
N GLN A 39 6.59 -10.17 -1.23
CA GLN A 39 7.45 -9.86 -0.09
C GLN A 39 7.06 -8.60 0.67
N LEU A 40 6.28 -7.71 0.05
CA LEU A 40 5.73 -6.51 0.67
C LEU A 40 4.34 -6.75 1.28
N GLN A 41 3.71 -7.89 0.98
CA GLN A 41 2.35 -8.17 1.44
C GLN A 41 2.34 -8.71 2.86
N THR A 42 1.62 -8.04 3.74
CA THR A 42 1.22 -8.58 5.04
C THR A 42 -0.13 -9.32 4.91
N PRO A 43 -0.58 -10.07 5.93
CA PRO A 43 -1.94 -10.59 5.97
C PRO A 43 -3.01 -9.49 5.81
N LYS A 44 -2.76 -8.29 6.34
CA LYS A 44 -3.66 -7.14 6.22
C LYS A 44 -3.65 -6.59 4.79
N THR A 45 -2.48 -6.48 4.15
CA THR A 45 -2.40 -6.10 2.73
C THR A 45 -3.22 -7.07 1.86
N LYS A 46 -3.08 -8.39 2.09
CA LYS A 46 -3.82 -9.41 1.32
C LYS A 46 -5.33 -9.27 1.48
N LEU A 47 -5.79 -9.01 2.70
CA LEU A 47 -7.20 -8.73 2.97
C LEU A 47 -7.68 -7.48 2.24
N ILE A 48 -6.88 -6.40 2.23
CA ILE A 48 -7.23 -5.17 1.52
C ILE A 48 -7.31 -5.42 0.01
N LEU A 49 -6.35 -6.18 -0.56
CA LEU A 49 -6.31 -6.53 -1.98
C LEU A 49 -7.50 -7.39 -2.44
N SER A 50 -8.16 -8.10 -1.53
CA SER A 50 -9.36 -8.89 -1.82
C SER A 50 -10.67 -8.09 -1.76
N HIS A 51 -10.65 -6.84 -1.27
CA HIS A 51 -11.82 -5.99 -1.18
C HIS A 51 -11.97 -5.08 -2.40
N SER A 52 -13.21 -4.88 -2.85
CA SER A 52 -13.50 -3.92 -3.92
C SER A 52 -13.32 -2.48 -3.43
N LEU A 53 -12.54 -1.72 -4.18
CA LEU A 53 -12.27 -0.32 -3.88
C LEU A 53 -13.37 0.59 -4.42
N THR A 54 -13.99 1.34 -3.52
CA THR A 54 -15.10 2.25 -3.85
C THR A 54 -14.80 3.64 -3.30
N LYS A 55 -15.46 4.66 -3.86
CA LYS A 55 -15.37 6.02 -3.35
C LYS A 55 -15.73 6.13 -1.86
N LYS A 56 -16.64 5.28 -1.37
CA LYS A 56 -17.11 5.27 0.03
C LYS A 56 -16.07 4.72 1.01
N ASN A 57 -15.32 3.69 0.62
CA ASN A 57 -14.36 3.03 1.51
C ASN A 57 -12.90 3.45 1.28
N TRP A 58 -12.60 4.15 0.18
CA TRP A 58 -11.23 4.53 -0.20
C TRP A 58 -10.45 5.24 0.91
N ILE A 59 -11.03 6.23 1.59
CA ILE A 59 -10.31 6.97 2.64
C ILE A 59 -9.87 6.02 3.76
N ASN A 60 -10.76 5.12 4.19
CA ASN A 60 -10.44 4.14 5.22
C ASN A 60 -9.38 3.14 4.73
N LEU A 61 -9.51 2.67 3.48
CA LEU A 61 -8.51 1.77 2.87
C LEU A 61 -7.15 2.45 2.71
N LYS A 62 -7.11 3.72 2.32
CA LYS A 62 -5.91 4.54 2.17
C LYS A 62 -5.07 4.49 3.44
N TYR A 63 -5.65 4.87 4.58
CA TYR A 63 -4.91 4.90 5.84
C TYR A 63 -4.56 3.50 6.34
N ASN A 64 -5.42 2.51 6.10
CA ASN A 64 -5.08 1.12 6.44
C ASN A 64 -3.89 0.57 5.67
N ILE A 65 -3.74 0.94 4.39
CA ILE A 65 -2.57 0.55 3.58
C ILE A 65 -1.32 1.29 4.08
N ILE A 66 -1.41 2.60 4.34
CA ILE A 66 -0.28 3.38 4.86
C ILE A 66 0.24 2.78 6.17
N ASP A 67 -0.63 2.59 7.16
CA ASP A 67 -0.25 2.06 8.48
C ASP A 67 0.44 0.69 8.35
N ASP A 68 -0.09 -0.17 7.49
CA ASP A 68 0.43 -1.50 7.24
C ASP A 68 1.81 -1.47 6.56
N MET A 69 1.99 -0.59 5.57
CA MET A 69 3.27 -0.39 4.90
C MET A 69 4.33 0.18 5.85
N VAL A 70 3.97 1.17 6.67
CA VAL A 70 4.89 1.76 7.65
C VAL A 70 5.33 0.72 8.68
N LEU A 71 4.40 -0.10 9.17
CA LEU A 71 4.75 -1.21 10.07
C LEU A 71 5.67 -2.22 9.37
N LYS A 72 5.39 -2.55 8.10
CA LYS A 72 6.22 -3.47 7.32
C LYS A 72 7.62 -2.92 7.03
N MET A 73 7.79 -1.59 6.92
CA MET A 73 9.11 -0.98 6.81
C MET A 73 9.97 -1.25 8.05
N GLY A 74 9.36 -1.31 9.25
CA GLY A 74 10.04 -1.67 10.49
C GLY A 74 10.77 -3.02 10.39
N ASP A 75 10.11 -4.03 9.81
CA ASP A 75 10.70 -5.36 9.58
C ASP A 75 11.95 -5.36 8.69
N PHE A 76 12.19 -4.29 7.93
CA PHE A 76 13.34 -4.17 7.02
C PHE A 76 14.44 -3.24 7.54
N THR A 77 14.17 -2.49 8.60
CA THR A 77 15.13 -1.59 9.26
C THR A 77 15.77 -2.19 10.51
N ASP A 78 15.14 -3.20 11.11
CA ASP A 78 15.70 -4.02 12.20
C ASP A 78 16.52 -5.22 11.66
#